data_AF-A0AAE4YQU5-F1
#
_entry.id   AF-A0AAE4YQU5-F1
#
_cell.length_a   1.000
_cell.length_b   1.000
_cell.length_c   1.000
_cell.angle_alpha   90.00
_cell.angle_beta   90.00
_cell.angle_gamma   90.00
#
_symmetry.space_group_name_H-M   'P 1'
#
loop_
_entity.id
_entity.type
_entity.pdbx_description
1 polymer ?
#
loop_
_entity_poly.entity_id
_entity_poly.type
_entity_poly.pdbx_seq_one_letter_code
_entity_poly.pdbx_strand_id
1 'polypeptide(L)'
;MRKTLLLCICVAAAGYFGWVQFGAYQQRQQARDFADIDRERRVALLEIDGCQAQVDMLLSMTDRLLKAGGMLVPLDIGRDIELCLARGIMSASGRAEMERTKLIRLFPLE
;
A
#
# COMPACT_ATOMS: atom_id res chain seq x y z
N MET A 1 38.14 4.80 44.37
CA MET A 1 36.73 4.33 44.39
C MET A 1 35.76 5.26 43.66
N ARG A 2 35.75 6.58 43.89
CA ARG A 2 34.79 7.52 43.28
C ARG A 2 34.83 7.60 41.73
N LYS A 3 36.02 7.53 41.12
CA LYS A 3 36.19 7.53 39.64
C LYS A 3 35.66 6.25 38.97
N THR A 4 35.86 5.10 39.62
CA THR A 4 35.40 3.79 39.13
C THR A 4 33.87 3.70 39.14
N LEU A 5 33.24 4.26 40.17
CA LEU A 5 31.78 4.26 40.32
C LEU A 5 31.10 5.17 39.28
N LEU A 6 31.70 6.31 38.96
CA LEU A 6 31.25 7.20 37.88
C LEU A 6 31.31 6.53 36.50
N LEU A 7 32.39 5.80 36.19
CA LEU A 7 32.52 5.07 34.93
C LEU A 7 31.44 3.99 34.76
N CYS A 8 31.13 3.24 35.83
CA CYS A 8 30.07 2.23 35.77
C CYS A 8 28.69 2.83 35.47
N ILE A 9 28.38 3.99 36.07
CA ILE A 9 27.11 4.68 35.82
C ILE A 9 27.01 5.15 34.35
N CYS A 10 28.10 5.67 33.78
CA CYS A 10 28.11 6.11 32.39
C CYS A 10 27.89 4.95 31.41
N VAL A 11 28.51 3.79 31.64
CA VAL A 11 28.32 2.60 30.79
C VAL A 11 26.90 2.06 30.88
N ALA A 12 26.34 2.00 32.09
CA ALA A 12 24.95 1.56 32.28
C ALA A 12 23.95 2.51 31.61
N ALA A 13 24.16 3.83 31.73
CA ALA A 13 23.33 4.83 31.08
C ALA A 13 23.41 4.72 29.54
N ALA A 14 24.62 4.61 28.99
CA ALA A 14 24.81 4.46 27.54
C ALA A 14 24.14 3.17 26.99
N GLY A 15 24.23 2.06 27.72
CA GLY A 15 23.55 0.81 27.38
C GLY A 15 22.03 0.95 27.40
N TYR A 16 21.48 1.65 28.39
CA TYR A 16 20.03 1.90 28.47
C TYR A 16 19.53 2.79 27.33
N PHE A 17 20.23 3.90 27.04
CA PHE A 17 19.86 4.78 25.92
C PHE A 17 19.96 4.06 24.56
N GLY A 18 20.98 3.23 24.36
CA GLY A 18 21.11 2.39 23.16
C GLY A 18 19.94 1.43 22.97
N TRP A 19 19.51 0.76 24.04
CA TRP A 19 18.37 -0.17 23.98
C TRP A 19 17.04 0.53 23.66
N VAL A 20 16.79 1.70 24.25
CA VAL A 20 15.56 2.47 23.97
C VAL A 20 15.50 2.92 22.51
N GLN A 21 16.63 3.40 21.96
CA GLN A 21 16.69 3.78 20.55
C GLN A 21 16.53 2.58 19.61
N PHE A 22 17.14 1.44 19.95
CA PHE A 22 16.99 0.21 19.18
C PHE A 22 15.55 -0.30 19.19
N GLY A 23 14.86 -0.27 20.34
CA GLY A 23 13.45 -0.66 20.44
C GLY A 23 12.54 0.21 19.57
N ALA A 24 12.73 1.54 19.60
CA ALA A 24 11.97 2.46 18.76
C ALA A 24 12.30 2.30 17.26
N TYR A 25 13.54 1.93 16.92
CA TYR A 25 13.93 1.59 15.55
C TYR A 25 13.29 0.28 15.08
N GLN A 26 13.38 -0.76 15.90
CA GLN A 26 12.81 -2.08 15.61
C GLN A 26 11.29 -2.01 15.45
N GLN A 27 10.60 -1.21 16.28
CA GLN A 27 9.17 -1.00 16.14
C GLN A 27 8.78 -0.35 14.80
N ARG A 28 9.58 0.63 14.32
CA ARG A 28 9.37 1.24 13.00
C ARG A 28 9.64 0.27 11.86
N GLN A 29 10.65 -0.58 12.01
CA GLN A 29 10.93 -1.61 11.00
C GLN A 29 9.82 -2.64 10.95
N GLN A 30 9.36 -3.15 12.10
CA GLN A 30 8.23 -4.08 12.14
C GLN A 30 6.97 -3.49 11.49
N ALA A 31 6.64 -2.22 11.76
CA ALA A 31 5.49 -1.57 11.13
C ALA A 31 5.62 -1.49 9.59
N ARG A 32 6.84 -1.30 9.07
CA ARG A 32 7.10 -1.33 7.62
C ARG A 32 6.99 -2.73 7.06
N ASP A 33 7.60 -3.71 7.72
CA ASP A 33 7.54 -5.11 7.31
C ASP A 33 6.09 -5.61 7.24
N PHE A 34 5.26 -5.26 8.22
CA PHE A 34 3.83 -5.57 8.20
C PHE A 34 3.09 -4.88 7.04
N ALA A 35 3.41 -3.62 6.75
CA ALA A 35 2.80 -2.90 5.64
C ALA A 35 3.20 -3.48 4.28
N ASP A 36 4.45 -3.91 4.13
CA ASP A 36 4.92 -4.58 2.92
C ASP A 36 4.28 -5.96 2.75
N ILE A 37 4.14 -6.75 3.82
CA ILE A 37 3.42 -8.03 3.79
C ILE A 37 1.95 -7.83 3.39
N ASP A 38 1.27 -6.82 3.95
CA ASP A 38 -0.13 -6.52 3.59
C ASP A 38 -0.24 -6.11 2.12
N ARG A 39 0.72 -5.32 1.61
CA ARG A 39 0.78 -4.91 0.22
C ARG A 39 0.97 -6.10 -0.72
N GLU A 40 1.91 -6.98 -0.43
CA GLU A 40 2.15 -8.18 -1.23
C GLU A 40 0.96 -9.14 -1.18
N ARG A 41 0.31 -9.27 -0.02
CA ARG A 41 -0.94 -10.04 0.10
C ARG A 41 -2.04 -9.44 -0.78
N ARG A 42 -2.20 -8.12 -0.82
CA ARG A 42 -3.17 -7.46 -1.72
C ARG A 42 -2.85 -7.73 -3.18
N VAL A 43 -1.59 -7.61 -3.58
CA VAL A 43 -1.17 -7.94 -4.96
C VAL A 43 -1.53 -9.37 -5.31
N ALA A 44 -1.25 -10.32 -4.41
CA ALA A 44 -1.59 -11.72 -4.63
C ALA A 44 -3.10 -11.93 -4.80
N LEU A 45 -3.94 -11.25 -4.00
CA LEU A 45 -5.40 -11.30 -4.17
C LEU A 45 -5.85 -10.71 -5.52
N LEU A 46 -5.28 -9.57 -5.90
CA LEU A 46 -5.57 -8.93 -7.19
C LEU A 46 -5.15 -9.80 -8.37
N GLU A 47 -4.04 -10.52 -8.25
CA GLU A 47 -3.51 -11.41 -9.29
C GLU A 47 -4.38 -12.65 -9.50
N ILE A 48 -4.93 -13.25 -8.43
CA ILE A 48 -5.84 -14.41 -8.52
C ILE A 48 -7.06 -14.06 -9.38
N ASP A 49 -7.60 -12.86 -9.19
CA ASP A 49 -8.85 -12.42 -9.82
C ASP A 49 -8.60 -11.66 -11.14
N GLY A 50 -7.32 -11.46 -11.51
CA GLY A 50 -6.91 -10.61 -12.63
C GLY A 50 -7.47 -9.18 -12.52
N CYS A 51 -7.67 -8.70 -11.29
CA CYS A 51 -8.27 -7.40 -10.96
C CYS A 51 -9.69 -7.17 -11.47
N GLN A 52 -10.39 -8.25 -11.88
CA GLN A 52 -11.74 -8.15 -12.45
C GLN A 52 -12.75 -7.58 -11.44
N ALA A 53 -12.68 -7.99 -10.17
CA ALA A 53 -13.60 -7.51 -9.13
C ALA A 53 -13.52 -5.99 -8.94
N GLN A 54 -12.33 -5.41 -9.07
CA GLN A 54 -12.07 -3.98 -8.92
C GLN A 54 -12.58 -3.22 -10.13
N VAL A 55 -12.41 -3.78 -11.34
CA VAL A 55 -12.99 -3.24 -12.57
C VAL A 55 -14.52 -3.27 -12.50
N ASP A 56 -15.12 -4.38 -12.07
CA ASP A 56 -16.57 -4.52 -11.92
C ASP A 56 -17.12 -3.51 -10.88
N MET A 57 -16.42 -3.36 -9.76
CA MET A 57 -16.78 -2.37 -8.75
C MET A 57 -16.68 -0.95 -9.30
N LEU A 58 -15.61 -0.62 -10.01
CA LEU A 58 -15.44 0.67 -10.68
C LEU A 58 -16.57 0.95 -11.67
N LEU A 59 -16.93 -0.03 -12.50
CA LEU A 59 -18.02 0.08 -13.49
C LEU A 59 -19.38 0.29 -12.82
N SER A 60 -19.66 -0.44 -11.74
CA SER A 60 -20.90 -0.32 -10.98
C SER A 60 -21.07 1.07 -10.36
N MET A 61 -19.96 1.70 -9.97
CA MET A 61 -19.94 3.05 -9.43
C MET A 61 -19.97 4.11 -10.53
N THR A 62 -19.35 3.83 -11.67
CA THR A 62 -19.28 4.73 -12.83
C THR A 62 -20.69 5.11 -13.30
N ASP A 63 -21.62 4.16 -13.40
CA ASP A 63 -23.01 4.46 -13.77
C ASP A 63 -23.69 5.43 -12.77
N ARG A 64 -23.38 5.29 -11.47
CA ARG A 64 -23.95 6.12 -10.41
C ARG A 64 -23.29 7.50 -10.31
N LEU A 65 -21.97 7.56 -10.49
CA LEU A 65 -21.17 8.78 -10.39
C LEU A 65 -21.30 9.65 -11.64
N LEU A 66 -21.40 9.05 -12.83
CA LEU A 66 -21.70 9.78 -14.07
C LEU A 66 -23.06 10.49 -14.01
N LYS A 67 -24.05 9.88 -13.36
CA LYS A 67 -25.37 10.50 -13.13
C LYS A 67 -25.32 11.68 -12.14
N ALA A 68 -24.31 11.73 -11.28
CA ALA A 68 -24.17 12.75 -10.22
C ALA A 68 -23.31 13.98 -10.63
N GLY A 69 -22.84 14.05 -11.88
CA GLY A 69 -22.14 15.24 -12.39
C GLY A 69 -20.62 15.23 -12.26
N GLY A 70 -19.99 14.10 -11.93
CA GLY A 70 -18.54 13.96 -11.94
C GLY A 70 -18.07 12.58 -11.50
N MET A 71 -17.09 12.01 -12.22
CA MET A 71 -16.51 10.73 -11.85
C MET A 71 -15.42 10.92 -10.78
N LEU A 72 -15.69 10.43 -9.58
CA LEU A 72 -14.74 10.43 -8.47
C LEU A 72 -14.46 8.97 -8.09
N VAL A 73 -13.32 8.46 -8.57
CA VAL A 73 -12.88 7.10 -8.25
C VAL A 73 -12.43 7.05 -6.79
N PRO A 74 -12.93 6.12 -5.97
CA PRO A 74 -12.44 5.93 -4.61
C PRO A 74 -10.93 5.61 -4.62
N LEU A 75 -10.19 6.26 -3.72
CA LEU A 75 -8.73 6.15 -3.61
C LEU A 75 -8.22 4.70 -3.57
N ASP A 76 -8.88 3.82 -2.82
CA ASP A 76 -8.46 2.43 -2.68
C ASP A 76 -8.65 1.64 -3.99
N ILE A 77 -9.78 1.81 -4.67
CA ILE A 77 -10.08 1.14 -5.96
C ILE A 77 -9.13 1.66 -7.04
N GLY A 78 -8.90 2.97 -7.08
CA GLY A 78 -8.00 3.57 -8.04
C GLY A 78 -6.57 3.06 -7.87
N ARG A 79 -6.09 2.98 -6.63
CA ARG A 79 -4.76 2.43 -6.32
C ARG A 79 -4.63 0.96 -6.71
N ASP A 80 -5.65 0.15 -6.43
CA ASP A 80 -5.63 -1.26 -6.82
C ASP A 80 -5.58 -1.41 -8.35
N ILE A 81 -6.38 -0.62 -9.09
CA ILE A 81 -6.37 -0.62 -10.57
C ILE A 81 -5.03 -0.15 -11.15
N GLU A 82 -4.45 0.92 -10.61
CA GLU A 82 -3.11 1.38 -10.99
C GLU A 82 -2.06 0.30 -10.75
N LEU A 83 -2.11 -0.36 -9.60
CA LEU A 83 -1.20 -1.44 -9.24
C LEU A 83 -1.33 -2.61 -10.22
N CYS A 84 -2.56 -2.96 -10.62
CA CYS A 84 -2.84 -3.99 -11.60
C CYS A 84 -2.29 -3.66 -12.99
N LEU A 85 -2.43 -2.41 -13.42
CA LEU A 85 -1.88 -1.92 -14.68
C LEU A 85 -0.35 -1.92 -14.65
N ALA A 86 0.26 -1.39 -13.59
CA ALA A 86 1.71 -1.27 -13.43
C ALA A 86 2.42 -2.64 -13.32
N ARG A 87 1.79 -3.62 -12.66
CA ARG A 87 2.32 -4.99 -12.54
C ARG A 87 1.98 -5.88 -13.74
N GLY A 88 1.11 -5.43 -14.65
CA GLY A 88 0.68 -6.22 -15.80
C GLY A 88 -0.19 -7.43 -15.46
N ILE A 89 -0.81 -7.44 -14.28
CA ILE A 89 -1.66 -8.55 -13.79
C ILE A 89 -3.15 -8.37 -14.14
N MET A 90 -3.50 -7.23 -14.76
CA MET A 90 -4.86 -6.97 -15.24
C MET A 90 -5.29 -8.02 -16.28
N SER A 91 -6.48 -8.60 -16.09
CA SER A 91 -7.09 -9.51 -17.05
C SER A 91 -7.34 -8.83 -18.40
N ALA A 92 -7.31 -9.61 -19.48
CA ALA A 92 -7.61 -9.11 -20.82
C ALA A 92 -9.06 -8.61 -20.93
N SER A 93 -10.01 -9.26 -20.24
CA SER A 93 -11.41 -8.85 -20.17
C SER A 93 -11.55 -7.50 -19.45
N GLY A 94 -10.95 -7.35 -18.27
CA GLY A 94 -11.01 -6.12 -17.49
C GLY A 94 -10.39 -4.94 -18.24
N ARG A 95 -9.25 -5.16 -18.90
CA ARG A 95 -8.61 -4.15 -19.75
C ARG A 95 -9.51 -3.74 -20.93
N ALA A 96 -10.08 -4.70 -21.65
CA ALA A 96 -10.99 -4.42 -22.75
C ALA A 96 -12.23 -3.64 -22.28
N GLU A 97 -12.74 -3.93 -21.09
CA GLU A 97 -13.92 -3.26 -20.53
C GLU A 97 -13.62 -1.83 -20.09
N MET A 98 -12.46 -1.59 -19.49
CA MET A 98 -11.95 -0.25 -19.18
C MET A 98 -11.69 0.59 -20.43
N GLU A 99 -11.21 -0.01 -21.51
CA GLU A 99 -11.04 0.66 -22.81
C GLU A 99 -12.39 1.02 -23.42
N ARG A 100 -13.34 0.08 -23.41
CA ARG A 100 -14.70 0.26 -23.97
C ARG A 100 -15.47 1.37 -23.26
N THR A 101 -15.30 1.49 -21.95
CA THR A 101 -15.93 2.53 -21.11
C THR A 101 -15.10 3.81 -21.01
N LYS A 102 -13.93 3.87 -21.66
CA LYS A 102 -12.96 4.98 -21.59
C LYS A 102 -12.44 5.28 -20.18
N LEU A 103 -12.68 4.40 -19.21
CA LEU A 103 -12.18 4.48 -17.84
C LEU A 103 -10.65 4.38 -17.79
N ILE A 104 -10.05 3.68 -18.75
CA ILE A 104 -8.59 3.57 -18.88
C ILE A 104 -7.87 4.93 -18.91
N ARG A 105 -8.56 6.00 -19.34
CA ARG A 105 -7.99 7.36 -19.40
C ARG A 105 -7.78 8.01 -18.02
N LEU A 106 -8.38 7.45 -16.98
CA LEU A 106 -8.26 7.95 -15.61
C LEU A 106 -7.01 7.43 -14.91
N PHE A 107 -6.36 6.41 -15.49
CA PHE A 107 -5.22 5.72 -14.90
C PHE A 107 -4.03 5.79 -15.87
N PRO A 108 -3.34 6.93 -15.95
CA PRO A 108 -2.15 7.04 -16.78
C PRO A 108 -1.07 6.07 -16.27
N LEU A 109 -0.59 5.23 -17.17
CA LEU A 109 0.64 4.45 -16.98
C LEU A 109 1.81 5.39 -17.25
N GLU A 110 2.42 5.96 -16.20
CA GLU A 110 3.70 6.68 -16.29
C GLU A 110 4.87 5.73 -16.55
#